data_AF-A0A1H2XIK3-F1
#
_entry.id   AF-A0A1H2XIK3-F1
#
_cell.length_a   1.000
_cell.length_b   1.000
_cell.length_c   1.000
_cell.angle_alpha   90.00
_cell.angle_beta   90.00
_cell.angle_gamma   90.00
#
_symmetry.space_group_name_H-M   'P 1'
#
loop_
_entity.id
_entity.type
_entity.pdbx_description
1 polymer ?
#
loop_
_entity_poly.entity_id
_entity_poly.type
_entity_poly.pdbx_seq_one_letter_code
_entity_poly.pdbx_strand_id
1 'polypeptide(L)'
;MKIQKVRPSLPVAKLEKVVPEKKKRKKELPAAIYEKTSDRNKDHIYDKITVDRLKKESERTYASIRRIVENLLTRQGKAFHLLEKGDVVIIDNMARLEAQELIGPDGILGVEAVSQRIVDFAIAISGGDKSKLDTLKKAIDDGFKAAEKILGELPEISKETYNRIMEKLDAWESGK
;
A
#
# COMPACT_ATOMS: atom_id res chain seq x y z
N MET A 1 -48.92 58.57 1.61
CA MET A 1 -47.72 59.11 0.89
C MET A 1 -46.70 57.98 0.80
N LYS A 2 -46.43 57.44 -0.39
CA LYS A 2 -45.36 57.79 -1.35
C LYS A 2 -44.20 56.77 -1.30
N ILE A 3 -44.28 55.80 -2.22
CA ILE A 3 -43.21 55.32 -3.12
C ILE A 3 -41.84 56.00 -3.01
N GLN A 4 -40.76 55.19 -2.94
CA GLN A 4 -39.60 55.15 -3.86
C GLN A 4 -38.51 54.23 -3.24
N LYS A 5 -38.11 53.08 -3.79
CA LYS A 5 -37.36 52.75 -5.02
C LYS A 5 -35.92 53.33 -5.08
N VAL A 6 -34.97 52.38 -5.13
CA VAL A 6 -33.63 52.36 -5.77
C VAL A 6 -32.49 53.23 -5.20
N ARG A 7 -31.34 52.61 -4.90
CA ARG A 7 -30.16 52.50 -5.80
C ARG A 7 -29.08 51.56 -5.25
N PRO A 8 -28.38 50.80 -6.12
CA PRO A 8 -27.20 49.99 -5.77
C PRO A 8 -25.91 50.81 -5.94
N SER A 9 -24.84 50.43 -5.23
CA SER A 9 -23.47 50.85 -5.56
C SER A 9 -22.47 49.73 -5.29
N LEU A 10 -21.84 49.26 -6.37
CA LEU A 10 -20.57 48.51 -6.43
C LEU A 10 -19.38 49.51 -6.30
N PRO A 11 -18.09 49.11 -6.36
CA PRO A 11 -17.33 48.06 -5.66
C PRO A 11 -15.97 48.58 -5.08
N VAL A 12 -15.20 47.67 -4.47
CA VAL A 12 -13.74 47.71 -4.20
C VAL A 12 -13.22 48.56 -3.03
N ALA A 13 -12.78 47.87 -1.97
CA ALA A 13 -11.50 48.14 -1.32
C ALA A 13 -10.92 46.80 -0.83
N LYS A 14 -9.65 46.58 -1.16
CA LYS A 14 -8.89 45.34 -1.00
C LYS A 14 -7.90 45.54 0.16
N LEU A 15 -7.71 44.46 0.92
CA LEU A 15 -6.64 44.14 1.89
C LEU A 15 -6.73 44.78 3.28
N GLU A 16 -6.99 43.91 4.27
CA GLU A 16 -5.99 43.67 5.31
C GLU A 16 -6.01 42.21 5.77
N LYS A 17 -4.82 41.61 5.87
CA LYS A 17 -4.59 40.20 6.20
C LYS A 17 -4.54 40.05 7.72
N VAL A 18 -5.32 39.12 8.29
CA VAL A 18 -5.08 38.62 9.64
C VAL A 18 -4.70 37.15 9.55
N VAL A 19 -3.45 36.88 9.94
CA VAL A 19 -2.85 35.54 10.05
C VAL A 19 -3.23 34.95 11.42
N PRO A 20 -3.69 33.68 11.49
CA PRO A 20 -3.60 32.91 12.72
C PRO A 20 -2.59 31.75 12.56
N GLU A 21 -1.49 31.90 13.30
CA GLU A 21 -0.73 30.91 14.07
C GLU A 21 -0.78 29.41 13.68
N LYS A 22 0.38 28.89 13.29
CA LYS A 22 0.64 27.46 13.02
C LYS A 22 0.83 26.65 14.31
N LYS A 23 -0.19 25.90 14.73
CA LYS A 23 -0.02 24.73 15.62
C LYS A 23 0.57 23.56 14.80
N LYS A 24 1.80 23.15 15.11
CA LYS A 24 2.49 22.00 14.49
C LYS A 24 1.77 20.69 14.85
N ARG A 25 0.97 20.15 13.92
CA ARG A 25 0.47 18.77 13.97
C ARG A 25 1.52 17.88 13.29
N LYS A 26 2.04 16.88 14.02
CA LYS A 26 2.98 15.88 13.49
C LYS A 26 2.34 15.23 12.26
N LYS A 27 3.01 15.29 11.10
CA LYS A 27 2.59 14.62 9.88
C LYS A 27 2.78 13.12 10.09
N GLU A 28 1.68 12.40 10.19
CA GLU A 28 1.64 10.96 9.95
C GLU A 28 2.14 10.73 8.51
N LEU A 29 3.09 9.81 8.35
CA LEU A 29 3.60 9.43 7.03
C LEU A 29 2.46 8.72 6.29
N PRO A 30 2.06 9.18 5.09
CA PRO A 30 1.02 8.50 4.34
C PRO A 30 1.49 7.09 4.00
N ALA A 31 0.67 6.08 4.35
CA ALA A 31 0.78 4.74 3.78
C ALA A 31 0.89 4.87 2.26
N ALA A 32 1.78 4.11 1.61
CA ALA A 32 2.11 4.23 0.20
C ALA A 32 0.85 4.44 -0.67
N ILE A 33 0.59 5.69 -1.05
CA ILE A 33 -0.53 6.06 -1.92
C ILE A 33 -0.06 5.76 -3.34
N TYR A 34 -0.70 4.80 -4.01
CA TYR A 34 -0.43 4.52 -5.42
C TYR A 34 -0.98 5.68 -6.27
N GLU A 35 -0.12 6.63 -6.61
CA GLU A 35 -0.46 7.68 -7.58
C GLU A 35 -0.42 7.11 -8.99
N LYS A 36 -1.57 7.14 -9.65
CA LYS A 36 -1.69 6.88 -11.08
C LYS A 36 -1.06 8.05 -11.83
N THR A 37 0.14 7.88 -12.38
CA THR A 37 0.80 8.88 -13.21
C THR A 37 -0.05 9.18 -14.47
N SER A 38 -0.24 10.47 -14.76
CA SER A 38 -1.15 10.96 -15.82
C SER A 38 -0.45 11.26 -17.16
N ASP A 39 0.81 10.85 -17.34
CA ASP A 39 1.55 11.07 -18.58
C ASP A 39 1.20 10.01 -19.65
N ARG A 40 0.22 10.38 -20.48
CA ARG A 40 -0.23 9.64 -21.66
C ARG A 40 0.64 9.95 -22.89
N ASN A 41 1.95 9.73 -22.87
CA ASN A 41 2.73 9.65 -24.13
C ASN A 41 4.15 9.06 -23.99
N LYS A 42 4.25 7.79 -23.63
CA LYS A 42 5.36 6.91 -24.04
C LYS A 42 4.74 5.53 -24.23
N ASP A 43 5.02 4.86 -25.35
CA ASP A 43 4.65 3.46 -25.56
C ASP A 43 5.29 2.61 -24.45
N HIS A 44 4.57 2.48 -23.35
CA HIS A 44 5.02 1.75 -22.19
C HIS A 44 4.88 0.27 -22.50
N ILE A 45 6.00 -0.35 -22.86
CA ILE A 45 6.11 -1.80 -23.04
C ILE A 45 6.10 -2.43 -21.64
N TYR A 46 4.91 -2.60 -21.06
CA TYR A 46 4.72 -3.45 -19.89
C TYR A 46 3.45 -4.29 -20.04
N ASP A 47 3.46 -5.48 -19.45
CA ASP A 47 2.34 -6.41 -19.53
C ASP A 47 1.19 -5.94 -18.61
N LYS A 48 0.33 -5.09 -19.19
CA LYS A 48 -0.81 -4.51 -18.50
C LYS A 48 -1.79 -5.57 -17.97
N ILE A 49 -2.00 -6.66 -18.70
CA ILE A 49 -2.96 -7.71 -18.31
C ILE A 49 -2.46 -8.40 -17.04
N THR A 50 -1.18 -8.77 -17.03
CA THR A 50 -0.56 -9.40 -15.86
C THR A 50 -0.52 -8.45 -14.66
N VAL A 51 -0.14 -7.18 -14.87
CA VAL A 51 -0.16 -6.16 -13.81
C VAL A 51 -1.56 -5.96 -13.22
N ASP A 52 -2.59 -5.82 -14.06
CA ASP A 52 -3.97 -5.62 -13.60
C ASP A 52 -4.49 -6.86 -12.84
N ARG A 53 -4.10 -8.07 -13.29
CA ARG A 53 -4.43 -9.32 -12.59
C ARG A 53 -3.77 -9.39 -11.21
N LEU A 54 -2.47 -9.14 -11.12
CA LEU A 54 -1.71 -9.18 -9.86
C LEU A 54 -2.22 -8.12 -8.88
N LYS A 55 -2.60 -6.94 -9.36
CA LYS A 55 -3.22 -5.90 -8.52
C LYS A 55 -4.54 -6.37 -7.92
N LYS A 56 -5.44 -6.94 -8.73
CA LYS A 56 -6.71 -7.50 -8.23
C LYS A 56 -6.48 -8.62 -7.23
N GLU A 57 -5.46 -9.43 -7.43
CA GLU A 57 -5.09 -10.49 -6.50
C GLU A 57 -4.62 -9.93 -5.15
N SER A 58 -3.77 -8.90 -5.17
CA SER A 58 -3.35 -8.17 -3.96
C SER A 58 -4.53 -7.55 -3.22
N GLU A 59 -5.47 -6.92 -3.92
CA GLU A 59 -6.70 -6.36 -3.34
C GLU A 59 -7.57 -7.43 -2.67
N ARG A 60 -7.68 -8.62 -3.28
CA ARG A 60 -8.40 -9.77 -2.69
C ARG A 60 -7.71 -10.28 -1.43
N THR A 61 -6.39 -10.41 -1.44
CA THR A 61 -5.61 -10.81 -0.26
C THR A 61 -5.73 -9.76 0.85
N TYR A 62 -5.69 -8.48 0.52
CA TYR A 62 -5.91 -7.42 1.51
C TYR A 62 -7.30 -7.51 2.15
N ALA A 63 -8.33 -7.74 1.34
CA ALA A 63 -9.69 -7.93 1.83
C ALA A 63 -9.82 -9.16 2.75
N SER A 64 -9.13 -10.26 2.46
CA SER A 64 -9.16 -11.45 3.32
C SER A 64 -8.50 -11.19 4.68
N ILE A 65 -7.33 -10.52 4.71
CA ILE A 65 -6.66 -10.14 5.97
C ILE A 65 -7.57 -9.22 6.79
N ARG A 66 -8.18 -8.22 6.15
CA ARG A 66 -9.11 -7.30 6.81
C ARG A 66 -10.28 -8.06 7.43
N ARG A 67 -10.87 -9.02 6.73
CA ARG A 67 -11.96 -9.87 7.23
C ARG A 67 -11.53 -10.68 8.46
N ILE A 68 -10.31 -11.22 8.48
CA ILE A 68 -9.79 -11.98 9.64
C ILE A 68 -9.73 -11.08 10.88
N VAL A 69 -9.16 -9.89 10.72
CA VAL A 69 -9.07 -8.90 11.81
C VAL A 69 -10.46 -8.45 12.25
N GLU A 70 -11.37 -8.17 11.33
CA GLU A 70 -12.76 -7.79 11.65
C GLU A 70 -13.50 -8.88 12.42
N ASN A 71 -13.35 -10.14 12.01
CA ASN A 71 -13.95 -11.27 12.71
C ASN A 71 -13.38 -11.45 14.12
N LEU A 72 -12.06 -11.32 14.26
CA LEU A 72 -11.37 -11.37 15.56
C LEU A 72 -11.89 -10.28 16.51
N LEU A 73 -12.09 -9.06 16.01
CA LEU A 73 -12.63 -7.95 16.81
C LEU A 73 -14.11 -8.17 17.16
N THR A 74 -14.91 -8.60 16.18
CA THR A 74 -16.37 -8.80 16.36
C THR A 74 -16.65 -9.87 17.41
N ARG A 75 -15.87 -10.96 17.46
CA ARG A 75 -15.99 -11.99 18.49
C ARG A 75 -15.72 -11.47 19.91
N GLN A 76 -14.98 -10.38 20.02
CA GLN A 76 -14.69 -9.70 21.28
C GLN A 76 -15.67 -8.56 21.58
N GLY A 77 -16.74 -8.42 20.78
CA GLY A 77 -17.69 -7.30 20.89
C GLY A 77 -17.08 -5.95 20.52
N LYS A 78 -15.93 -5.93 19.83
CA LYS A 78 -15.23 -4.72 19.40
C LYS A 78 -15.47 -4.48 17.91
N ALA A 79 -15.38 -3.21 17.50
CA ALA A 79 -15.41 -2.81 16.10
C ALA A 79 -14.19 -1.95 15.78
N PHE A 80 -13.65 -2.09 14.57
CA PHE A 80 -12.39 -1.42 14.16
C PHE A 80 -12.42 0.11 14.37
N HIS A 81 -13.56 0.75 14.11
CA HIS A 81 -13.74 2.20 14.23
C HIS A 81 -13.92 2.70 15.66
N LEU A 82 -14.09 1.79 16.62
CA LEU A 82 -14.26 2.10 18.04
C LEU A 82 -13.00 1.81 18.86
N LEU A 83 -11.92 1.33 18.22
CA LEU A 83 -10.67 1.04 18.90
C LEU A 83 -9.95 2.32 19.27
N GLU A 84 -9.66 2.48 20.55
CA GLU A 84 -8.85 3.57 21.08
C GLU A 84 -7.42 3.10 21.37
N LYS A 85 -6.49 4.06 21.42
CA LYS A 85 -5.10 3.76 21.77
C LYS A 85 -5.05 3.26 23.22
N GLY A 86 -4.75 1.96 23.40
CA GLY A 86 -4.73 1.30 24.71
C GLY A 86 -5.74 0.17 24.84
N ASP A 87 -6.65 0.01 23.87
CA ASP A 87 -7.51 -1.16 23.78
C ASP A 87 -6.69 -2.44 23.68
N VAL A 88 -7.00 -3.40 24.55
CA VAL A 88 -6.42 -4.75 24.48
C VAL A 88 -7.23 -5.57 23.48
N VAL A 89 -6.55 -6.04 22.44
CA VAL A 89 -7.11 -6.98 21.46
C VAL A 89 -6.47 -8.35 21.71
N ILE A 90 -7.31 -9.34 22.04
CA ILE A 90 -6.85 -10.70 22.27
C ILE A 90 -6.83 -11.45 20.94
N ILE A 91 -5.72 -12.13 20.65
CA ILE A 91 -5.61 -12.99 19.47
C ILE A 91 -6.24 -14.34 19.80
N ASP A 92 -7.40 -14.62 19.21
CA ASP A 92 -8.10 -15.89 19.40
C ASP A 92 -7.45 -17.04 18.59
N ASN A 93 -7.70 -18.28 19.02
CA ASN A 93 -7.10 -19.46 18.40
C ASN A 93 -7.51 -19.62 16.93
N MET A 94 -8.73 -19.26 16.53
CA MET A 94 -9.18 -19.41 15.15
C MET A 94 -8.43 -18.43 14.24
N ALA A 95 -8.35 -17.16 14.63
CA ALA A 95 -7.61 -16.15 13.88
C ALA A 95 -6.12 -16.49 13.77
N ARG A 96 -5.53 -17.03 14.84
CA ARG A 96 -4.13 -17.49 14.81
C ARG A 96 -3.92 -18.64 13.83
N LEU A 97 -4.80 -19.64 13.83
CA LEU A 97 -4.71 -20.79 12.92
C LEU A 97 -4.89 -20.36 11.46
N GLU A 98 -5.89 -19.52 11.17
CA GLU A 98 -6.13 -18.99 9.82
C GLU A 98 -4.92 -18.16 9.33
N ALA A 99 -4.34 -17.31 10.19
CA ALA A 99 -3.13 -16.56 9.85
C ALA A 99 -1.92 -17.48 9.61
N GLN A 100 -1.74 -18.53 10.42
CA GLN A 100 -0.67 -19.52 10.25
C GLN A 100 -0.79 -20.28 8.94
N GLU A 101 -2.00 -20.67 8.55
CA GLU A 101 -2.26 -21.31 7.25
C GLU A 101 -1.92 -20.37 6.09
N LEU A 102 -2.29 -19.08 6.19
CA LEU A 102 -2.01 -18.10 5.15
C LEU A 102 -0.51 -17.86 4.94
N ILE A 103 0.30 -17.85 6.01
CA ILE A 103 1.76 -17.63 5.92
C ILE A 103 2.56 -18.92 5.79
N GLY A 104 1.90 -20.08 5.84
CA GLY A 104 2.54 -21.38 5.72
C GLY A 104 3.17 -21.62 4.35
N PRO A 105 3.87 -22.75 4.15
CA PRO A 105 4.57 -23.06 2.90
C PRO A 105 3.68 -22.99 1.64
N ASP A 106 2.45 -23.49 1.75
CA ASP A 106 1.45 -23.48 0.68
C ASP A 106 0.45 -22.30 0.79
N GLY A 107 0.69 -21.41 1.75
CA GLY A 107 -0.16 -20.29 2.05
C GLY A 107 -0.02 -19.17 1.03
N ILE A 108 -1.12 -18.47 0.73
CA ILE A 108 -1.12 -17.36 -0.23
C ILE A 108 -0.26 -16.16 0.22
N LEU A 109 0.07 -16.06 1.50
CA LEU A 109 0.98 -15.08 2.10
C LEU A 109 2.33 -15.69 2.51
N GLY A 110 2.56 -16.96 2.17
CA GLY A 110 3.83 -17.63 2.38
C GLY A 110 4.94 -17.04 1.50
N VAL A 111 6.18 -17.32 1.88
CA VAL A 111 7.42 -16.85 1.24
C VAL A 111 7.40 -17.11 -0.27
N GLU A 112 7.02 -18.32 -0.69
CA GLU A 112 7.03 -18.68 -2.11
C GLU A 112 5.97 -17.94 -2.93
N ALA A 113 4.74 -17.87 -2.43
CA ALA A 113 3.64 -17.20 -3.13
C ALA A 113 3.86 -15.68 -3.22
N VAL A 114 4.30 -15.04 -2.13
CA VAL A 114 4.55 -13.59 -2.11
C VAL A 114 5.74 -13.23 -2.98
N SER A 115 6.86 -13.96 -2.84
CA SER A 115 8.05 -13.71 -3.68
C SER A 115 7.73 -13.87 -5.16
N GLN A 116 6.95 -14.89 -5.54
CA GLN A 116 6.56 -15.09 -6.94
C GLN A 116 5.75 -13.91 -7.47
N ARG A 117 4.74 -13.44 -6.72
CA ARG A 117 3.90 -12.31 -7.14
C ARG A 117 4.71 -11.02 -7.33
N ILE A 118 5.70 -10.79 -6.47
CA ILE A 118 6.59 -9.61 -6.59
C ILE A 118 7.49 -9.74 -7.83
N VAL A 119 8.03 -10.93 -8.09
CA VAL A 119 8.86 -11.19 -9.29
C VAL A 119 8.03 -11.07 -10.57
N ASP A 120 6.85 -11.70 -10.62
CA ASP A 120 5.93 -11.61 -11.77
C ASP A 120 5.55 -10.16 -12.04
N PHE A 121 5.30 -9.38 -10.98
CA PHE A 121 5.02 -7.96 -11.10
C PHE A 121 6.24 -7.20 -11.68
N ALA A 122 7.44 -7.44 -11.15
CA ALA A 122 8.68 -6.81 -11.61
C ALA A 122 8.97 -7.10 -13.10
N ILE A 123 8.79 -8.36 -13.53
CA ILE A 123 8.95 -8.77 -14.93
C ILE A 123 7.87 -8.14 -15.81
N ALA A 124 6.62 -8.11 -15.34
CA ALA A 124 5.52 -7.54 -16.10
C ALA A 124 5.73 -6.03 -16.32
N ILE A 125 6.12 -5.27 -15.29
CA ILE A 125 6.37 -3.81 -15.40
C ILE A 125 7.61 -3.46 -16.25
N SER A 126 8.59 -4.37 -16.32
CA SER A 126 9.78 -4.16 -17.14
C SER A 126 9.55 -4.46 -18.61
N GLY A 127 8.44 -5.15 -18.94
CA GLY A 127 8.16 -5.69 -20.26
C GLY A 127 8.96 -6.96 -20.57
N GLY A 128 9.44 -7.66 -19.53
CA GLY A 128 10.36 -8.80 -19.68
C GLY A 128 11.80 -8.40 -20.04
N ASP A 129 12.14 -7.11 -19.94
CA ASP A 129 13.45 -6.59 -20.30
C ASP A 129 14.48 -6.86 -19.19
N LYS A 130 15.35 -7.85 -19.43
CA LYS A 130 16.43 -8.22 -18.51
C LYS A 130 17.46 -7.11 -18.30
N SER A 131 17.62 -6.17 -19.25
CA SER A 131 18.56 -5.05 -19.07
C SER A 131 18.19 -4.13 -17.89
N LYS A 132 16.92 -4.18 -17.45
CA LYS A 132 16.41 -3.43 -16.30
C LYS A 132 16.57 -4.17 -14.97
N LEU A 133 17.16 -5.37 -14.95
CA LEU A 133 17.20 -6.21 -13.76
C LEU A 133 17.83 -5.51 -12.54
N ASP A 134 18.95 -4.83 -12.73
CA ASP A 134 19.60 -4.07 -11.64
C ASP A 134 18.67 -2.99 -11.07
N THR A 135 17.96 -2.29 -11.96
CA THR A 135 16.95 -1.29 -11.55
C THR A 135 15.78 -1.94 -10.80
N LEU A 136 15.33 -3.12 -11.21
CA LEU A 136 14.28 -3.86 -10.52
C LEU A 136 14.72 -4.30 -9.12
N LYS A 137 15.91 -4.91 -8.99
CA LYS A 137 16.48 -5.34 -7.70
C LYS A 137 16.60 -4.15 -6.75
N LYS A 138 17.13 -3.02 -7.23
CA LYS A 138 17.23 -1.79 -6.45
C LYS A 138 15.88 -1.25 -6.02
N ALA A 139 14.88 -1.22 -6.90
CA ALA A 139 13.54 -0.77 -6.56
C ALA A 139 12.87 -1.66 -5.50
N ILE A 140 13.13 -2.97 -5.54
CA ILE A 140 12.65 -3.92 -4.53
C ILE A 140 13.35 -3.68 -3.20
N ASP A 141 14.68 -3.58 -3.18
CA ASP A 141 15.46 -3.26 -1.97
C ASP A 141 15.02 -1.94 -1.32
N ASP A 142 14.84 -0.89 -2.11
CA ASP A 142 14.31 0.41 -1.65
C ASP A 142 12.90 0.26 -1.05
N GLY A 143 12.04 -0.60 -1.64
CA GLY A 143 10.72 -0.92 -1.13
C GLY A 143 10.74 -1.62 0.24
N PHE A 144 11.62 -2.61 0.41
CA PHE A 144 11.79 -3.30 1.70
C PHE A 144 12.36 -2.37 2.78
N LYS A 145 13.35 -1.54 2.45
CA LYS A 145 13.88 -0.50 3.36
C LYS A 145 12.83 0.53 3.76
N ALA A 146 11.95 0.92 2.82
CA ALA A 146 10.84 1.81 3.12
C ALA A 146 9.83 1.16 4.08
N ALA A 147 9.54 -0.13 3.90
CA ALA A 147 8.69 -0.89 4.81
C ALA A 147 9.29 -0.99 6.22
N GLU A 148 10.58 -1.31 6.32
CA GLU A 148 11.31 -1.35 7.59
C GLU A 148 11.28 0.00 8.32
N LYS A 149 11.42 1.11 7.58
CA LYS A 149 11.33 2.45 8.16
C LYS A 149 9.94 2.76 8.74
N ILE A 150 8.87 2.21 8.15
CA ILE A 150 7.49 2.45 8.59
C ILE A 150 7.11 1.54 9.75
N LEU A 151 7.52 0.27 9.69
CA LEU A 151 7.06 -0.79 10.59
C LEU A 151 8.05 -1.11 11.71
N GLY A 152 9.30 -0.64 11.61
CA GLY A 152 10.42 -1.07 12.44
C GLY A 152 11.07 -2.32 11.84
N GLU A 153 11.74 -3.11 12.69
CA GLU A 153 12.41 -4.33 12.24
C GLU A 153 11.43 -5.26 11.53
N LEU A 154 11.78 -5.67 10.30
CA LEU A 154 10.99 -6.61 9.55
C LEU A 154 11.11 -8.02 10.16
N PRO A 155 9.99 -8.76 10.27
CA PRO A 155 10.02 -10.12 10.79
C PRO A 155 10.80 -11.06 9.86
N GLU A 156 11.26 -12.20 10.39
CA GLU A 156 12.11 -13.15 9.65
C GLU A 156 11.49 -13.59 8.32
N ILE A 157 10.19 -13.89 8.30
CA ILE A 157 9.46 -14.25 7.09
C ILE A 157 9.57 -13.19 5.97
N SER A 158 9.65 -11.90 6.33
CA SER A 158 9.85 -10.83 5.35
C SER A 158 11.28 -10.85 4.79
N LYS A 159 12.28 -11.15 5.61
CA LYS A 159 13.68 -11.31 5.19
C LYS A 159 13.84 -12.54 4.28
N GLU A 160 13.20 -13.66 4.63
CA GLU A 160 13.12 -14.86 3.80
C GLU A 160 12.47 -14.56 2.44
N THR A 161 11.36 -13.81 2.44
CA THR A 161 10.68 -13.37 1.20
C THR A 161 11.60 -12.51 0.34
N TYR A 162 12.34 -11.57 0.92
CA TYR A 162 13.30 -10.74 0.22
C TYR A 162 14.40 -11.59 -0.45
N ASN A 163 15.03 -12.48 0.31
CA ASN A 163 16.09 -13.36 -0.22
C ASN A 163 15.55 -14.20 -1.38
N ARG A 164 14.35 -14.75 -1.22
CA ARG A 164 13.71 -15.57 -2.24
C ARG A 164 13.40 -14.79 -3.52
N ILE A 165 13.02 -13.52 -3.42
CA ILE A 165 12.84 -12.64 -4.59
C ILE A 165 14.16 -12.48 -5.34
N MET A 166 15.26 -12.21 -4.62
CA MET A 166 16.56 -12.01 -5.24
C MET A 166 17.04 -13.29 -5.96
N GLU A 167 16.89 -14.46 -5.33
CA GLU A 167 17.17 -15.75 -5.97
C GLU A 167 16.36 -15.97 -7.25
N LYS A 168 15.05 -15.67 -7.24
CA LYS A 168 14.18 -15.83 -8.40
C LYS A 168 14.55 -14.88 -9.54
N LEU A 169 14.96 -13.66 -9.21
CA LEU A 169 15.45 -12.69 -10.21
C LEU A 169 16.80 -13.11 -10.80
N ASP A 170 17.71 -13.68 -10.00
CA ASP A 170 18.97 -14.25 -10.47
C ASP A 170 18.74 -15.47 -11.37
N ALA A 171 17.81 -16.35 -10.98
CA ALA A 171 17.41 -17.49 -11.80
C ALA A 171 16.86 -17.02 -13.16
N TRP A 172 15.95 -16.04 -13.14
CA TRP A 172 15.38 -15.43 -14.33
C TRP A 172 16.45 -14.81 -15.25
N GLU A 173 17.45 -14.13 -14.68
CA GLU A 173 18.60 -13.61 -15.43
C GLU A 173 19.31 -14.74 -16.18
N SER A 174 19.66 -15.80 -15.47
CA SER A 174 20.37 -16.98 -16.00
C SER A 174 19.55 -17.85 -16.95
N GLY A 175 18.24 -17.59 -17.09
CA GLY A 175 17.34 -18.36 -17.96
C GLY A 175 16.96 -19.73 -17.38
N LYS A 176 16.99 -19.85 -16.05
CA LYS A 176 16.57 -21.05 -15.32
C LYS A 176 15.16 -20.90 -14.77
#